data_AF-A0A0C2BSI9-F1
#
_entry.id   AF-A0A0C2BSI9-F1
#
_cell.length_a   1.000
_cell.length_b   1.000
_cell.length_c   1.000
_cell.angle_alpha   90.00
_cell.angle_beta   90.00
_cell.angle_gamma   90.00
#
_symmetry.space_group_name_H-M   'P 1'
#
loop_
_entity.id
_entity.type
_entity.pdbx_description
1 polymer ?
#
loop_
_entity_poly.entity_id
_entity_poly.type
_entity_poly.pdbx_seq_one_letter_code
_entity_poly.pdbx_strand_id
1 'polypeptide(L)'
;MQSRRLADLAFMFGLFSFAYSQYRSVKKDFEHGQAWLHHAAATDNDMCVAVTQAHASRYFEEAKMTRKAAFYRVLAGNRFMKAGLKQNALECYRLALHKYINTSWDSVEDHLSAILSTDTTDRKLAVECACRLLRESDLQTDVNHAAFVDNFVETLARFKAGGEVTAL
;
A
#
# COMPACT_ATOMS: atom_id res chain seq x y z
N MET A 1 -19.01 18.94 -4.80
CA MET A 1 -19.54 18.87 -3.42
C MET A 1 -20.37 20.11 -3.03
N GLN A 2 -19.89 21.34 -3.25
CA GLN A 2 -20.62 22.56 -2.84
C GLN A 2 -21.96 22.78 -3.60
N SER A 3 -22.03 22.52 -4.90
CA SER A 3 -23.25 22.74 -5.71
C SER A 3 -24.42 21.83 -5.35
N ARG A 4 -24.17 20.65 -4.78
CA ARG A 4 -25.23 19.74 -4.33
C ARG A 4 -25.92 20.25 -3.06
N ARG A 5 -25.13 20.73 -2.09
CA ARG A 5 -25.66 21.36 -0.87
C ARG A 5 -26.49 22.61 -1.18
N LEU A 6 -26.09 23.36 -2.20
CA LEU A 6 -26.85 24.52 -2.69
C LEU A 6 -28.19 24.11 -3.35
N ALA A 7 -28.20 23.02 -4.11
CA ALA A 7 -29.42 22.48 -4.70
C ALA A 7 -30.41 21.97 -3.64
N ASP A 8 -29.91 21.28 -2.62
CA ASP A 8 -30.73 20.79 -1.49
C ASP A 8 -31.34 21.97 -0.70
N LEU A 9 -30.55 23.03 -0.47
CA LEU A 9 -31.02 24.24 0.19
C LEU A 9 -32.10 24.97 -0.63
N ALA A 10 -31.88 25.13 -1.93
CA ALA A 10 -32.85 25.76 -2.83
C ALA A 10 -34.16 24.96 -2.92
N PHE A 11 -34.10 23.63 -2.85
CA PHE A 11 -35.28 22.77 -2.82
C PHE A 11 -36.10 22.99 -1.54
N MET A 12 -35.46 23.12 -0.38
CA MET A 12 -36.14 23.41 0.90
C MET A 12 -36.84 24.78 0.89
N PHE A 13 -36.32 25.76 0.15
CA PHE A 13 -36.95 27.07 -0.02
C PHE A 13 -37.98 27.14 -1.17
N GLY A 14 -38.36 26.01 -1.77
CA GLY A 14 -39.37 25.95 -2.82
C GLY A 14 -38.90 26.48 -4.19
N LEU A 15 -37.60 26.75 -4.35
CA LEU A 15 -37.02 27.25 -5.60
C LEU A 15 -36.74 26.09 -6.57
N PHE A 16 -37.79 25.36 -6.96
CA PHE A 16 -37.67 24.09 -7.68
C PHE A 16 -36.98 24.22 -9.04
N SER A 17 -37.24 25.30 -9.79
CA SER A 17 -36.61 25.54 -11.10
C SER A 17 -35.08 25.71 -10.98
N PHE A 18 -34.64 26.44 -9.96
CA PHE A 18 -33.23 26.64 -9.68
C PHE A 18 -32.58 25.36 -9.14
N ALA A 19 -33.21 24.68 -8.18
CA ALA A 19 -32.75 23.39 -7.65
C ALA A 19 -32.59 22.36 -8.78
N TYR A 20 -33.56 22.26 -9.69
CA TYR A 20 -33.50 21.38 -10.85
C TYR A 20 -32.31 21.69 -11.77
N SER A 21 -32.03 22.97 -12.03
CA SER A 21 -30.86 23.39 -12.84
C SER A 21 -29.54 22.95 -12.19
N GLN A 22 -29.43 23.08 -10.86
CA GLN A 22 -28.24 22.71 -10.11
C GLN A 22 -28.08 21.18 -10.03
N TYR A 23 -29.15 20.43 -9.79
CA TYR A 23 -29.10 18.97 -9.84
C TYR A 23 -28.72 18.44 -11.22
N ARG A 24 -29.23 19.08 -12.30
CA ARG A 24 -28.88 18.71 -13.67
C ARG A 24 -27.42 19.01 -14.00
N SER A 25 -26.89 20.15 -13.53
CA SER A 25 -25.47 20.48 -13.68
C SER A 25 -24.59 19.48 -12.94
N VAL A 26 -24.94 19.16 -11.70
CA VAL A 26 -24.24 18.16 -10.88
C VAL A 26 -24.27 16.78 -11.54
N LYS A 27 -25.42 16.36 -12.10
CA LYS A 27 -25.54 15.10 -12.86
C LYS A 27 -24.63 15.12 -14.10
N LYS A 28 -24.58 16.22 -14.82
CA LYS A 28 -23.72 16.37 -16.00
C LYS A 28 -22.23 16.34 -15.60
N ASP A 29 -21.86 16.96 -14.48
CA ASP A 29 -20.48 16.89 -13.94
C ASP A 29 -20.12 15.45 -13.51
N PHE A 30 -21.07 14.67 -12.99
CA PHE A 30 -20.88 13.25 -12.72
C PHE A 30 -20.75 12.41 -14.00
N GLU A 31 -21.51 12.73 -15.05
CA GLU A 31 -21.42 12.09 -16.36
C GLU A 31 -20.09 12.40 -17.06
N HIS A 32 -19.52 13.59 -16.86
CA HIS A 32 -18.21 13.98 -17.40
C HIS A 32 -17.05 13.51 -16.49
N GLY A 33 -17.31 13.28 -15.20
CA GLY A 33 -16.34 12.93 -14.17
C GLY A 33 -16.17 11.43 -13.87
N GLN A 34 -16.57 10.54 -14.79
CA GLN A 34 -16.58 9.08 -14.59
C GLN A 34 -15.21 8.52 -14.16
N ALA A 35 -14.10 9.16 -14.54
CA ALA A 35 -12.76 8.73 -14.16
C ALA A 35 -12.56 8.64 -12.64
N TRP A 36 -13.08 9.60 -11.86
CA TRP A 36 -12.95 9.57 -10.40
C TRP A 36 -13.86 8.50 -9.77
N LEU A 37 -15.05 8.28 -10.32
CA LEU A 37 -15.96 7.21 -9.87
C LEU A 37 -15.39 5.82 -10.18
N HIS A 38 -14.82 5.61 -11.36
CA HIS A 38 -14.12 4.37 -11.72
C HIS A 38 -12.90 4.15 -10.85
N HIS A 39 -12.13 5.21 -10.56
CA HIS A 39 -11.01 5.14 -9.63
C HIS A 39 -11.48 4.74 -8.23
N ALA A 40 -12.51 5.39 -7.68
CA ALA A 40 -13.07 5.07 -6.36
C ALA A 40 -13.58 3.62 -6.30
N ALA A 41 -14.31 3.16 -7.31
CA ALA A 41 -14.78 1.79 -7.39
C ALA A 41 -13.63 0.78 -7.50
N ALA A 42 -12.57 1.10 -8.25
CA ALA A 42 -11.38 0.28 -8.36
C ALA A 42 -10.63 0.18 -7.02
N THR A 43 -10.48 1.31 -6.30
CA THR A 43 -9.84 1.33 -4.98
C THR A 43 -10.65 0.55 -3.94
N ASP A 44 -11.98 0.66 -3.95
CA ASP A 44 -12.85 -0.09 -3.05
C ASP A 44 -12.73 -1.60 -3.31
N ASN A 45 -12.71 -2.00 -4.58
CA ASN A 45 -12.50 -3.39 -4.97
C ASN A 45 -11.12 -3.91 -4.52
N ASP A 46 -10.04 -3.14 -4.73
CA ASP A 46 -8.71 -3.52 -4.26
C ASP A 46 -8.67 -3.68 -2.73
N MET A 47 -9.34 -2.80 -1.98
CA MET A 47 -9.46 -2.93 -0.52
C MET A 47 -10.19 -4.22 -0.11
N CYS A 48 -11.34 -4.52 -0.74
CA CYS A 48 -12.09 -5.73 -0.44
C CYS A 48 -11.29 -7.01 -0.75
N VAL A 49 -10.58 -7.04 -1.88
CA VAL A 49 -9.71 -8.16 -2.23
C VAL A 49 -8.55 -8.28 -1.24
N ALA A 50 -7.92 -7.17 -0.83
CA ALA A 50 -6.83 -7.19 0.14
C ALA A 50 -7.28 -7.79 1.48
N VAL A 51 -8.41 -7.33 2.01
CA VAL A 51 -8.96 -7.79 3.30
C VAL A 51 -9.30 -9.28 3.24
N THR A 52 -9.98 -9.73 2.18
CA THR A 52 -10.32 -11.16 2.01
C THR A 52 -9.07 -12.04 1.91
N GLN A 53 -8.03 -11.60 1.20
CA GLN A 53 -6.76 -12.31 1.11
C GLN A 53 -6.03 -12.36 2.46
N ALA A 54 -6.05 -11.26 3.23
CA ALA A 54 -5.46 -11.23 4.56
C ALA A 54 -6.17 -12.19 5.53
N HIS A 55 -7.51 -12.24 5.50
CA HIS A 55 -8.28 -13.22 6.27
C HIS A 55 -8.00 -14.65 5.84
N ALA A 56 -7.99 -14.93 4.52
CA ALA A 56 -7.65 -16.25 4.00
C ALA A 56 -6.26 -16.71 4.46
N SER A 57 -5.27 -15.81 4.50
CA SER A 57 -3.96 -16.13 5.07
C SER A 57 -4.05 -16.62 6.51
N ARG A 58 -4.86 -15.97 7.36
CA ARG A 58 -4.98 -16.37 8.78
C ARG A 58 -5.57 -17.77 8.90
N TYR A 59 -6.62 -18.08 8.14
CA TYR A 59 -7.18 -19.43 8.10
C TYR A 59 -6.20 -20.48 7.58
N PHE A 60 -5.38 -20.15 6.56
CA PHE A 60 -4.33 -21.07 6.10
C PHE A 60 -3.26 -21.32 7.17
N GLU A 61 -2.91 -20.31 7.96
CA GLU A 61 -1.96 -20.44 9.06
C GLU A 61 -2.51 -21.34 10.18
N GLU A 62 -3.78 -21.16 10.54
CA GLU A 62 -4.50 -22.03 11.49
C GLU A 62 -4.54 -23.48 11.00
N ALA A 63 -4.77 -23.68 9.69
CA ALA A 63 -4.72 -24.98 9.03
C ALA A 63 -3.29 -25.53 8.79
N LYS A 64 -2.24 -24.91 9.36
CA LYS A 64 -0.82 -25.28 9.22
C LYS A 64 -0.27 -25.21 7.79
N MET A 65 -0.98 -24.55 6.86
CA MET A 65 -0.55 -24.31 5.48
C MET A 65 0.34 -23.06 5.37
N THR A 66 1.47 -23.06 6.06
CA THR A 66 2.31 -21.86 6.29
C THR A 66 2.80 -21.17 5.00
N ARG A 67 3.22 -21.91 3.98
CA ARG A 67 3.65 -21.33 2.69
C ARG A 67 2.49 -20.65 1.96
N LYS A 68 1.29 -21.25 2.00
CA LYS A 68 0.08 -20.70 1.38
C LYS A 68 -0.37 -19.43 2.12
N ALA A 69 -0.27 -19.43 3.45
CA ALA A 69 -0.52 -18.25 4.26
C ALA A 69 0.41 -17.08 3.86
N ALA A 70 1.73 -17.30 3.87
CA ALA A 70 2.70 -16.27 3.49
C ALA A 70 2.45 -15.70 2.08
N PHE A 71 2.14 -16.55 1.10
CA PHE A 71 1.80 -16.10 -0.25
C PHE A 71 0.56 -15.21 -0.28
N TYR A 72 -0.50 -15.56 0.46
CA TYR A 72 -1.71 -14.74 0.57
C TYR A 72 -1.45 -13.39 1.27
N ARG A 73 -0.50 -13.32 2.20
CA ARG A 73 -0.05 -12.05 2.79
C ARG A 73 0.63 -11.14 1.77
N VAL A 74 1.49 -11.69 0.90
CA VAL A 74 2.12 -10.91 -0.18
C VAL A 74 1.06 -10.38 -1.15
N LEU A 75 0.08 -11.21 -1.53
CA LEU A 75 -1.02 -10.77 -2.39
C LEU A 75 -1.87 -9.67 -1.74
N ALA A 76 -2.22 -9.84 -0.46
CA ALA A 76 -2.97 -8.83 0.29
C ALA A 76 -2.20 -7.50 0.36
N GLY A 77 -0.89 -7.56 0.63
CA GLY A 77 -0.03 -6.36 0.63
C GLY A 77 -0.05 -5.62 -0.71
N ASN A 78 0.08 -6.35 -1.82
CA ASN A 78 0.04 -5.75 -3.16
C ASN A 78 -1.29 -5.04 -3.43
N ARG A 79 -2.41 -5.58 -2.94
CA ARG A 79 -3.74 -4.98 -3.07
C ARG A 79 -3.92 -3.77 -2.15
N PHE A 80 -3.42 -3.84 -0.91
CA PHE A 80 -3.39 -2.69 0.00
C PHE A 80 -2.58 -1.53 -0.56
N MET A 81 -1.43 -1.78 -1.21
CA MET A 81 -0.65 -0.74 -1.87
C MET A 81 -1.46 -0.03 -2.97
N LYS A 82 -2.18 -0.79 -3.82
CA LYS A 82 -3.03 -0.23 -4.87
C LYS A 82 -4.22 0.57 -4.32
N ALA A 83 -4.75 0.16 -3.17
CA ALA A 83 -5.78 0.89 -2.45
C ALA A 83 -5.25 2.11 -1.66
N GLY A 84 -3.95 2.40 -1.71
CA GLY A 84 -3.32 3.52 -0.97
C GLY A 84 -3.16 3.26 0.54
N LEU A 85 -3.43 2.03 1.01
CA LEU A 85 -3.38 1.64 2.41
C LEU A 85 -1.98 1.11 2.81
N LYS A 86 -0.96 1.94 2.67
CA LYS A 86 0.47 1.57 2.84
C LYS A 86 0.75 0.83 4.15
N GLN A 87 0.22 1.30 5.28
CA GLN A 87 0.49 0.68 6.60
C GLN A 87 -0.02 -0.77 6.69
N ASN A 88 -1.21 -1.04 6.15
CA ASN A 88 -1.75 -2.40 6.08
C ASN A 88 -0.91 -3.30 5.17
N ALA A 89 -0.38 -2.74 4.08
CA ALA A 89 0.51 -3.46 3.19
C ALA A 89 1.83 -3.83 3.88
N LEU A 90 2.47 -2.88 4.55
CA LEU A 90 3.72 -3.09 5.28
C LEU A 90 3.58 -4.18 6.34
N GLU A 91 2.48 -4.18 7.10
CA GLU A 91 2.22 -5.23 8.08
C GLU A 91 2.06 -6.60 7.42
N CYS A 92 1.34 -6.69 6.29
CA CYS A 92 1.22 -7.93 5.54
C CYS A 92 2.58 -8.44 5.04
N TYR A 93 3.42 -7.55 4.50
CA TYR A 93 4.75 -7.89 4.02
C TYR A 93 5.70 -8.31 5.15
N ARG A 94 5.67 -7.61 6.30
CA ARG A 94 6.44 -7.97 7.49
C ARG A 94 6.11 -9.38 7.98
N LEU A 95 4.81 -9.68 8.05
CA LEU A 95 4.33 -11.02 8.41
C LEU A 95 4.61 -12.07 7.33
N ALA A 96 4.85 -11.69 6.07
CA ALA A 96 5.22 -12.63 5.01
C ALA A 96 6.74 -12.90 4.97
N LEU A 97 7.56 -11.87 5.17
CA LEU A 97 9.01 -11.89 4.98
C LEU A 97 9.68 -13.01 5.78
N HIS A 98 9.26 -13.21 7.04
CA HIS A 98 9.83 -14.26 7.90
C HIS A 98 9.80 -15.66 7.27
N LYS A 99 8.89 -15.91 6.32
CA LYS A 99 8.75 -17.21 5.65
C LYS A 99 9.66 -17.38 4.43
N TYR A 100 10.15 -16.27 3.88
CA TYR A 100 10.99 -16.24 2.68
C TYR A 100 12.47 -16.05 2.99
N ILE A 101 12.82 -15.52 4.16
CA ILE A 101 14.21 -15.36 4.61
C ILE A 101 14.97 -16.68 4.55
N ASN A 102 16.17 -16.66 3.96
CA ASN A 102 17.10 -17.79 3.86
C ASN A 102 16.46 -19.00 3.15
N THR A 103 15.58 -18.74 2.18
CA THR A 103 15.01 -19.77 1.31
C THR A 103 15.45 -19.57 -0.14
N SER A 104 15.12 -20.50 -1.03
CA SER A 104 15.40 -20.37 -2.48
C SER A 104 14.51 -19.35 -3.21
N TRP A 105 13.84 -18.44 -2.50
CA TRP A 105 12.90 -17.47 -3.05
C TRP A 105 13.48 -16.05 -3.01
N ASP A 106 14.73 -15.91 -3.46
CA ASP A 106 15.49 -14.65 -3.39
C ASP A 106 14.75 -13.46 -3.98
N SER A 107 14.11 -13.62 -5.14
CA SER A 107 13.35 -12.53 -5.76
C SER A 107 12.20 -12.02 -4.88
N VAL A 108 11.53 -12.90 -4.14
CA VAL A 108 10.46 -12.50 -3.22
C VAL A 108 11.05 -11.84 -1.98
N GLU A 109 12.11 -12.43 -1.42
CA GLU A 109 12.80 -11.87 -0.27
C GLU A 109 13.36 -10.47 -0.57
N ASP A 110 13.96 -10.27 -1.74
CA ASP A 110 14.51 -8.99 -2.19
C ASP A 110 13.38 -7.96 -2.39
N HIS A 111 12.29 -8.35 -3.05
CA HIS A 111 11.14 -7.46 -3.24
C HIS A 111 10.55 -6.99 -1.90
N LEU A 112 10.35 -7.91 -0.96
CA LEU A 112 9.80 -7.59 0.37
C LEU A 112 10.78 -6.75 1.18
N SER A 113 12.08 -7.08 1.13
CA SER A 113 13.13 -6.33 1.83
C SER A 113 13.27 -4.91 1.30
N ALA A 114 13.20 -4.71 -0.01
CA ALA A 114 13.21 -3.40 -0.66
C ALA A 114 11.98 -2.54 -0.29
N ILE A 115 10.80 -3.15 -0.12
CA ILE A 115 9.62 -2.40 0.34
C ILE A 115 9.77 -2.01 1.81
N LEU A 116 10.14 -2.98 2.66
CA LEU A 116 10.20 -2.80 4.12
C LEU A 116 11.35 -1.89 4.56
N SER A 117 12.45 -1.78 3.80
CA SER A 117 13.50 -0.79 4.07
C SER A 117 13.01 0.65 3.90
N THR A 118 11.94 0.86 3.12
CA THR A 118 11.33 2.20 2.98
C THR A 118 10.40 2.57 4.13
N ASP A 119 10.10 1.66 5.05
CA ASP A 119 9.26 1.94 6.22
C ASP A 119 10.01 2.83 7.22
N THR A 120 9.35 3.88 7.67
CA THR A 120 9.89 4.83 8.65
C THR A 120 9.48 4.51 10.08
N THR A 121 8.52 3.59 10.27
CA THR A 121 7.95 3.29 11.59
C THR A 121 8.86 2.38 12.42
N ASP A 122 9.46 1.37 11.80
CA ASP A 122 10.39 0.44 12.45
C ASP A 122 11.80 0.58 11.86
N ARG A 123 12.61 1.45 12.49
CA ARG A 123 14.02 1.65 12.11
C ARG A 123 14.83 0.36 12.11
N LYS A 124 14.60 -0.53 13.08
CA LYS A 124 15.41 -1.74 13.21
C LYS A 124 15.15 -2.68 12.04
N LEU A 125 13.88 -2.94 11.76
CA LEU A 125 13.46 -3.77 10.65
C LEU A 125 13.90 -3.17 9.30
N ALA A 126 13.74 -1.86 9.12
CA ALA A 126 14.10 -1.19 7.87
C ALA A 126 15.59 -1.33 7.55
N VAL A 127 16.48 -1.08 8.54
CA VAL A 127 17.93 -1.26 8.37
C VAL A 127 18.28 -2.73 8.12
N GLU A 128 17.65 -3.66 8.84
CA GLU A 128 17.90 -5.09 8.65
C GLU A 128 17.50 -5.55 7.24
N CYS A 129 16.36 -5.09 6.73
CA CYS A 129 15.93 -5.36 5.36
C CYS A 129 16.88 -4.74 4.32
N ALA A 130 17.37 -3.52 4.56
CA ALA A 130 18.36 -2.91 3.70
C ALA A 130 19.68 -3.70 3.67
N CYS A 131 20.15 -4.21 4.81
CA CYS A 131 21.31 -5.10 4.87
C CYS A 131 21.07 -6.41 4.11
N ARG A 132 19.86 -6.99 4.19
CA ARG A 132 19.52 -8.25 3.51
C ARG A 132 19.65 -8.16 1.99
N LEU A 133 19.38 -6.99 1.41
CA LEU A 133 19.51 -6.77 -0.04
C LEU A 133 20.96 -6.86 -0.52
N LEU A 134 21.94 -6.68 0.36
CA LEU A 134 23.37 -6.72 0.03
C LEU A 134 23.97 -8.14 0.11
N ARG A 135 23.14 -9.17 0.34
CA ARG A 135 23.62 -10.56 0.34
C ARG A 135 24.08 -10.98 -1.06
N GLU A 136 25.02 -11.91 -1.13
CA GLU A 136 25.34 -12.58 -2.39
C GLU A 136 24.17 -13.52 -2.77
N SER A 137 23.64 -13.37 -3.98
CA SER A 137 22.65 -14.27 -4.57
C SER A 137 22.95 -14.47 -6.04
N ASP A 138 22.91 -15.73 -6.48
CA ASP A 138 23.14 -16.13 -7.87
C ASP A 138 22.10 -15.54 -8.85
N LEU A 139 20.95 -15.06 -8.33
CA LEU A 139 19.83 -14.52 -9.10
C LEU A 139 19.83 -12.99 -9.19
N GLN A 140 20.68 -12.31 -8.43
CA GLN A 140 20.76 -10.85 -8.46
C GLN A 140 21.62 -10.40 -9.63
N THR A 141 20.99 -9.68 -10.57
CA THR A 141 21.70 -9.03 -11.68
C THR A 141 22.45 -7.78 -11.20
N ASP A 142 23.57 -7.43 -11.83
CA ASP A 142 24.38 -6.24 -11.51
C ASP A 142 23.57 -4.92 -11.41
N VAL A 143 22.50 -4.80 -12.21
CA VAL A 143 21.60 -3.64 -12.20
C VAL A 143 20.81 -3.53 -10.89
N ASN A 144 20.44 -4.65 -10.29
CA ASN A 144 19.73 -4.68 -9.01
C ASN A 144 20.68 -4.35 -7.86
N HIS A 145 21.96 -4.74 -7.94
CA HIS A 145 22.95 -4.46 -6.89
C HIS A 145 23.17 -2.96 -6.68
N ALA A 146 23.29 -2.17 -7.75
CA ALA A 146 23.42 -0.72 -7.63
C ALA A 146 22.21 -0.10 -6.92
N ALA A 147 20.99 -0.49 -7.32
CA ALA A 147 19.76 -0.01 -6.68
C ALA A 147 19.65 -0.44 -5.19
N PHE A 148 20.17 -1.61 -4.83
CA PHE A 148 20.20 -2.08 -3.44
C PHE A 148 21.18 -1.29 -2.58
N VAL A 149 22.36 -0.94 -3.12
CA VAL A 149 23.31 -0.06 -2.44
C VAL A 149 22.71 1.32 -2.23
N ASP A 150 22.07 1.89 -3.26
CA ASP A 150 21.39 3.19 -3.14
C ASP A 150 20.29 3.15 -2.08
N ASN A 151 19.46 2.10 -2.08
CA ASN A 151 18.42 1.89 -1.08
C ASN A 151 19.01 1.82 0.35
N PHE A 152 20.13 1.12 0.52
CA PHE A 152 20.82 1.01 1.80
C PHE A 152 21.34 2.37 2.29
N VAL A 153 22.03 3.12 1.41
CA VAL A 153 22.53 4.47 1.73
C VAL A 153 21.38 5.41 2.09
N GLU A 154 20.28 5.38 1.32
CA GLU A 154 19.09 6.21 1.58
C GLU A 154 18.47 5.86 2.94
N THR A 155 18.31 4.58 3.25
CA THR A 155 17.76 4.09 4.52
C THR A 155 18.62 4.59 5.70
N LEU A 156 19.95 4.47 5.60
CA LEU A 156 20.85 4.95 6.64
C LEU A 156 20.83 6.47 6.79
N ALA A 157 20.86 7.22 5.67
CA ALA A 157 20.81 8.68 5.68
C ALA A 157 19.52 9.19 6.34
N ARG A 158 18.38 8.56 6.01
CA ARG A 158 17.06 8.87 6.58
C ARG A 158 17.04 8.77 8.10
N PHE A 159 17.58 7.69 8.66
CA PHE A 159 17.60 7.49 10.11
C PHE A 159 18.75 8.20 10.83
N LYS A 160 19.80 8.61 10.12
CA LYS A 160 20.85 9.47 10.67
C LYS A 160 20.33 10.91 10.86
N ALA A 161 19.63 11.46 9.88
CA ALA A 161 19.00 12.79 9.96
C ALA A 161 17.93 12.88 11.06
N GLY A 162 17.17 11.80 11.30
CA GLY A 162 16.16 11.76 12.37
C GLY A 162 16.73 11.68 13.80
N GLY A 163 18.01 11.37 13.98
CA GLY A 163 18.65 11.26 15.30
C GLY A 163 19.16 12.57 15.89
N GLU A 164 19.34 13.61 15.07
CA GLU A 164 19.83 14.92 15.53
C GLU A 164 18.70 15.82 16.09
N VAL A 165 17.44 15.53 15.76
CA VAL A 165 16.28 16.37 16.14
C VAL A 165 15.76 16.08 17.55
N THR A 166 16.17 14.99 18.19
CA THR A 166 15.71 14.62 19.55
C THR A 166 16.70 14.96 20.67
N ALA A 167 17.67 15.85 20.43
CA ALA A 167 18.72 16.23 21.39
C ALA A 167 18.74 17.72 21.78
N LEU A 168 17.62 18.43 21.64
CA LEU A 168 17.40 19.79 22.15
C LEU A 168 16.07 19.86 22.89
#